data_AF-A0A0Q9LW06-F1
#
_entry.id   AF-A0A0Q9LW06-F1
#
_cell.length_a   1.000
_cell.length_b   1.000
_cell.length_c   1.000
_cell.angle_alpha   90.00
_cell.angle_beta   90.00
_cell.angle_gamma   90.00
#
_symmetry.space_group_name_H-M   'P 1'
#
loop_
_entity.id
_entity.type
_entity.pdbx_description
1 polymer ?
#
loop_
_entity_poly.entity_id
_entity_poly.type
_entity_poly.pdbx_seq_one_letter_code
_entity_poly.pdbx_strand_id
1 'polypeptide(L)'
;MDNDQLERIASIVNAYKGNIKSHLIEQQEKKTSWADRLADGIATFGGSWAFILLFSLFLVIWMSINFMSFAFDKPPFILLNLILSCISAFQAPVILMSQNRQASKDKQEAILDFAINYHAEQENMEIKVLLERLDQRLKRIEQQGR
;
A
#
# COMPACT_ATOMS: atom_id res chain seq x y z
N MET A 1 -36.74 18.61 -8.84
CA MET A 1 -35.55 18.44 -7.98
C MET A 1 -34.89 19.79 -7.89
N ASP A 2 -34.74 20.33 -6.69
CA ASP A 2 -34.36 21.72 -6.43
C ASP A 2 -32.83 21.88 -6.32
N ASN A 3 -32.30 22.96 -6.89
CA ASN A 3 -30.85 23.22 -7.02
C ASN A 3 -30.14 23.32 -5.65
N ASP A 4 -30.89 23.75 -4.64
CA ASP A 4 -30.45 23.94 -3.26
C ASP A 4 -30.10 22.60 -2.55
N GLN A 5 -30.75 21.50 -2.95
CA GLN A 5 -30.46 20.17 -2.41
C GLN A 5 -29.14 19.59 -2.96
N LEU A 6 -28.82 19.89 -4.23
CA LEU A 6 -27.58 19.44 -4.84
C LEU A 6 -26.35 20.13 -4.24
N GLU A 7 -26.45 21.44 -3.95
CA GLU A 7 -25.37 22.17 -3.27
C GLU A 7 -25.15 21.69 -1.83
N ARG A 8 -26.23 21.39 -1.11
CA ARG A 8 -26.14 20.80 0.24
C ARG A 8 -25.41 19.46 0.23
N ILE A 9 -25.78 18.55 -0.68
CA ILE A 9 -25.13 17.24 -0.81
C ILE A 9 -23.64 17.41 -1.17
N ALA A 10 -23.33 18.30 -2.11
CA ALA A 10 -21.95 18.58 -2.50
C ALA A 10 -21.10 19.09 -1.32
N SER A 11 -21.64 19.97 -0.47
CA SER A 11 -20.93 20.50 0.69
C SER A 11 -20.63 19.43 1.74
N ILE A 12 -21.57 18.50 1.99
CA ILE A 12 -21.40 17.42 2.97
C ILE A 12 -20.34 16.42 2.50
N VAL A 13 -20.40 16.03 1.22
CA VAL A 13 -19.40 15.15 0.60
C VAL A 13 -18.01 15.78 0.69
N ASN A 14 -17.89 17.09 0.46
CA ASN A 14 -16.61 17.78 0.49
C ASN A 14 -16.06 17.91 1.92
N ALA A 15 -16.92 18.13 2.91
CA ALA A 15 -16.54 18.15 4.34
C ALA A 15 -16.06 16.77 4.83
N TYR A 16 -16.73 15.69 4.41
CA TYR A 16 -16.33 14.32 4.71
C TYR A 16 -15.00 13.95 4.06
N LYS A 17 -14.81 14.33 2.79
CA LYS A 17 -13.57 14.11 2.04
C LYS A 17 -12.39 14.82 2.71
N GLY A 18 -12.61 16.00 3.28
CA GLY A 18 -11.60 16.74 4.05
C GLY A 18 -11.20 16.03 5.34
N ASN A 19 -12.18 15.61 6.15
CA ASN A 19 -11.93 14.97 7.46
C ASN A 19 -11.32 13.57 7.36
N ILE A 20 -11.69 12.78 6.35
CA ILE A 20 -11.07 11.48 6.11
C ILE A 20 -9.60 11.69 5.74
N LYS A 21 -9.31 12.64 4.84
CA LYS A 21 -7.95 12.88 4.36
C LYS A 21 -7.02 13.39 5.47
N SER A 22 -7.50 14.26 6.36
CA SER A 22 -6.70 14.79 7.48
C SER A 22 -6.36 13.71 8.52
N HIS A 23 -7.32 12.85 8.89
CA HIS A 23 -7.06 11.77 9.85
C HIS A 23 -6.11 10.69 9.32
N LEU A 24 -6.05 10.48 8.00
CA LEU A 24 -5.12 9.55 7.37
C LEU A 24 -3.69 10.07 7.33
N ILE A 25 -3.53 11.36 7.05
CA ILE A 25 -2.21 12.01 7.02
C ILE A 25 -1.59 12.03 8.43
N GLU A 26 -2.41 12.26 9.46
CA GLU A 26 -1.96 12.32 10.86
C GLU A 26 -1.48 10.96 11.42
N GLN A 27 -2.02 9.84 10.92
CA GLN A 27 -1.56 8.49 11.30
C GLN A 27 -0.27 8.07 10.57
N GLN A 28 -0.04 8.56 9.35
CA GLN A 28 1.16 8.25 8.57
C GLN A 28 2.42 8.99 9.05
N GLU A 29 2.28 10.11 9.77
CA GLU A 29 3.42 10.92 10.23
C GLU A 29 4.20 10.31 11.41
N LYS A 30 3.74 9.20 12.02
CA LYS A 30 4.47 8.59 13.13
C LYS A 30 5.68 7.77 12.66
N LYS A 31 6.80 8.49 12.53
CA LYS A 31 8.21 8.06 12.65
C LYS A 31 8.66 6.93 11.70
N THR A 32 9.07 7.32 10.49
CA THR A 32 10.05 6.52 9.75
C THR A 32 11.39 6.58 10.48
N SER A 33 11.81 5.48 11.11
CA SER A 33 13.18 5.39 11.63
C SER A 33 14.18 5.44 10.48
N TRP A 34 15.41 5.89 10.72
CA TRP A 34 16.45 5.89 9.68
C TRP A 34 16.71 4.48 9.13
N ALA A 35 16.66 3.47 10.01
CA ALA A 35 16.76 2.06 9.63
C ALA A 35 15.61 1.61 8.72
N ASP A 36 14.40 2.17 8.90
CA ASP A 36 13.24 1.84 8.08
C ASP A 36 13.41 2.30 6.64
N ARG A 37 13.94 3.52 6.48
CA ARG A 37 14.21 4.13 5.17
C ARG A 37 15.32 3.38 4.43
N LEU A 38 16.36 2.94 5.15
CA LEU A 38 17.41 2.10 4.59
C LEU A 38 16.89 0.73 4.16
N ALA A 39 16.06 0.08 4.98
CA ALA A 39 15.47 -1.21 4.64
C ALA A 39 14.58 -1.13 3.39
N ASP A 40 13.78 -0.06 3.22
CA ASP A 40 13.01 0.16 1.99
C ASP A 40 13.90 0.37 0.76
N GLY A 41 14.99 1.15 0.91
CA GLY A 41 15.96 1.35 -0.15
C GLY A 41 16.66 0.06 -0.58
N ILE A 42 17.05 -0.78 0.38
CA ILE A 42 17.69 -2.08 0.10
C ILE A 42 16.69 -3.06 -0.53
N ALA A 43 15.44 -3.11 -0.05
CA ALA A 43 14.42 -3.99 -0.60
C ALA A 43 14.05 -3.64 -2.06
N THR A 44 13.90 -2.33 -2.35
CA THR A 44 13.60 -1.85 -3.70
C THR A 44 14.78 -2.04 -4.66
N PHE A 45 16.02 -1.80 -4.20
CA PHE A 45 17.22 -2.01 -5.01
C PHE A 45 17.49 -3.50 -5.27
N GLY A 46 17.42 -4.34 -4.23
CA GLY A 46 17.66 -5.78 -4.31
C GLY A 46 16.59 -6.54 -5.11
N GLY A 47 15.38 -5.98 -5.25
CA GLY A 47 14.30 -6.56 -6.07
C GLY A 47 14.33 -6.18 -7.56
N SER A 48 15.28 -5.35 -8.00
CA SER A 48 15.33 -4.88 -9.39
C SER A 48 16.00 -5.88 -10.33
N TRP A 49 15.41 -6.08 -11.50
CA TRP A 49 15.99 -6.88 -12.59
C TRP A 49 17.39 -6.41 -13.02
N ALA A 50 17.64 -5.10 -12.99
CA ALA A 50 18.93 -4.53 -13.34
C ALA A 50 20.02 -4.90 -12.31
N PHE A 51 19.67 -4.98 -11.03
CA PHE A 51 20.58 -5.38 -9.97
C PHE A 51 21.01 -6.85 -10.13
N ILE A 52 20.05 -7.74 -10.42
CA ILE A 52 20.31 -9.17 -10.65
C ILE A 52 21.31 -9.37 -11.79
N LEU A 53 21.11 -8.66 -12.92
CA LEU A 53 21.99 -8.75 -14.08
C LEU A 53 23.40 -8.22 -13.80
N LEU A 54 23.51 -7.06 -13.14
CA LEU A 54 24.80 -6.46 -12.79
C LEU A 54 25.55 -7.35 -11.78
N PHE A 55 24.87 -7.87 -10.77
CA PHE A 55 25.45 -8.76 -9.76
C PHE A 55 25.91 -10.07 -10.38
N SER A 56 25.12 -10.67 -11.28
CA SER A 56 25.50 -11.87 -12.02
C SER A 56 26.73 -11.64 -12.89
N LEU A 57 26.80 -10.52 -13.62
CA LEU A 57 27.96 -10.15 -14.42
C LEU A 57 29.21 -9.98 -13.54
N PHE A 58 29.07 -9.31 -12.39
CA PHE A 58 30.15 -9.16 -11.41
C PHE A 58 30.69 -10.50 -10.94
N LEU A 59 29.82 -11.47 -10.60
CA LEU A 59 30.23 -12.81 -10.20
C LEU A 59 31.00 -13.54 -11.31
N VAL A 60 30.53 -13.45 -12.56
CA VAL A 60 31.21 -14.08 -13.71
C VAL A 60 32.58 -13.47 -13.95
N ILE A 61 32.70 -12.14 -13.87
CA ILE A 61 33.98 -11.44 -14.00
C ILE A 61 34.94 -11.84 -12.87
N TRP A 62 34.45 -11.87 -11.63
CA TRP A 62 35.25 -12.26 -10.46
C TRP A 62 35.77 -13.70 -10.57
N MET A 63 34.91 -14.64 -10.96
CA MET A 63 35.29 -16.03 -11.22
C MET A 63 36.34 -16.12 -12.34
N SER A 64 36.16 -15.37 -13.43
CA SER A 64 37.09 -15.36 -14.57
C SER A 64 38.48 -14.84 -14.19
N ILE A 65 38.54 -13.76 -13.40
CA ILE A 65 39.82 -13.19 -12.90
C ILE A 65 40.54 -14.18 -11.98
N ASN A 66 39.82 -14.82 -11.05
CA ASN A 66 40.41 -15.79 -10.11
C ASN A 66 40.86 -17.08 -10.80
N PHE A 67 40.21 -17.46 -11.91
CA PHE A 67 40.63 -18.58 -12.74
C PHE A 67 41.92 -18.29 -13.52
N MET A 68 42.09 -17.07 -14.02
CA MET A 68 43.19 -16.71 -14.93
C MET A 68 44.44 -16.18 -14.24
N SER A 69 44.30 -15.36 -13.19
CA SER A 69 45.38 -14.43 -12.83
C SER A 69 46.10 -14.69 -11.52
N PHE A 70 45.47 -15.11 -10.43
CA PHE A 70 46.17 -15.36 -9.16
C PHE A 70 45.24 -16.16 -8.23
N ALA A 71 45.78 -17.20 -7.59
CA ALA A 71 45.07 -18.19 -6.78
C ALA A 71 44.49 -17.67 -5.44
N PHE A 72 43.94 -16.46 -5.41
CA PHE A 72 43.33 -15.86 -4.21
C PHE A 72 42.10 -16.67 -3.74
N ASP A 73 41.26 -17.16 -4.67
CA ASP A 73 40.12 -18.03 -4.38
C ASP A 73 40.05 -19.17 -5.42
N LYS A 74 40.82 -20.25 -5.20
CA LYS A 74 40.83 -21.43 -6.08
C LYS A 74 39.46 -22.14 -6.05
N PRO A 75 39.04 -22.76 -7.17
CA PRO A 75 37.84 -23.60 -7.17
C PRO A 75 37.97 -24.65 -6.04
N PRO A 76 36.97 -24.75 -5.13
CA PRO A 76 35.56 -24.42 -5.31
C PRO A 76 35.08 -23.00 -4.86
N PHE A 77 35.94 -21.98 -4.79
CA PHE A 77 35.60 -20.58 -4.44
C PHE A 77 35.03 -20.40 -3.02
N ILE A 78 35.83 -20.76 -2.00
CA ILE A 78 35.38 -20.78 -0.60
C ILE A 78 35.07 -19.38 -0.07
N LEU A 79 35.82 -18.35 -0.47
CA LEU A 79 35.62 -16.98 0.00
C LEU A 79 34.36 -16.37 -0.61
N LEU A 80 34.16 -16.57 -1.91
CA LEU A 80 32.94 -16.15 -2.60
C LEU A 80 31.70 -16.78 -1.95
N ASN A 81 31.75 -18.08 -1.68
CA ASN A 81 30.65 -18.82 -1.07
C ASN A 81 30.34 -18.32 0.36
N LEU A 82 31.38 -18.00 1.14
CA LEU A 82 31.22 -17.43 2.48
C LEU A 82 30.54 -16.06 2.44
N ILE A 83 30.98 -15.17 1.55
CA ILE A 83 30.42 -13.82 1.41
C ILE A 83 28.95 -13.89 0.96
N LEU A 84 28.65 -14.72 -0.05
CA LEU A 84 27.28 -14.92 -0.54
C LEU A 84 26.35 -15.45 0.55
N SER A 85 26.82 -16.42 1.34
CA SER A 85 26.06 -16.99 2.45
C SER A 85 25.75 -15.94 3.52
N CYS A 86 26.73 -15.10 3.85
CA CYS A 86 26.54 -13.99 4.80
C CYS A 86 25.51 -12.98 4.29
N ILE A 87 25.62 -12.55 3.03
CA ILE A 87 24.66 -11.61 2.41
C ILE A 87 23.24 -12.20 2.44
N SER A 88 23.09 -13.47 2.03
CA SER A 88 21.79 -14.15 2.03
C SER A 88 21.18 -14.28 3.42
N ALA A 89 22.00 -14.51 4.45
CA ALA A 89 21.54 -14.61 5.83
C ALA A 89 20.95 -13.29 6.34
N PHE A 90 21.55 -12.14 5.99
CA PHE A 90 21.02 -10.82 6.32
C PHE A 90 19.84 -10.40 5.44
N GLN A 91 19.75 -10.94 4.21
CA GLN A 91 18.70 -10.59 3.26
C GLN A 91 17.30 -11.03 3.75
N ALA A 92 17.15 -12.24 4.30
CA ALA A 92 15.84 -12.76 4.72
C ALA A 92 15.18 -11.91 5.83
N PRO A 93 15.87 -11.52 6.92
CA PRO A 93 15.31 -10.62 7.95
C PRO A 93 14.98 -9.23 7.41
N VAL A 94 15.81 -8.64 6.54
CA VAL A 94 15.54 -7.32 5.95
C VAL A 94 14.28 -7.36 5.08
N ILE A 95 14.14 -8.40 4.26
CA ILE A 95 12.92 -8.64 3.48
C ILE A 95 11.72 -8.82 4.42
N LEU A 96 11.85 -9.63 5.48
CA LEU A 96 10.77 -9.88 6.44
C LEU A 96 10.35 -8.60 7.17
N MET A 97 11.30 -7.73 7.54
CA MET A 97 11.01 -6.43 8.15
C MET A 97 10.26 -5.51 7.18
N SER A 98 10.69 -5.45 5.90
CA SER A 98 9.99 -4.69 4.87
C SER A 98 8.58 -5.23 4.62
N GLN A 99 8.42 -6.55 4.56
CA GLN A 99 7.12 -7.21 4.42
C GLN A 99 6.20 -6.96 5.62
N ASN A 100 6.70 -7.10 6.85
CA ASN A 100 5.90 -6.85 8.06
C ASN A 100 5.41 -5.40 8.14
N ARG A 101 6.25 -4.44 7.70
CA ARG A 101 5.84 -3.04 7.58
C ARG A 101 4.77 -2.84 6.51
N GLN A 102 4.95 -3.42 5.32
CA GLN A 102 3.96 -3.31 4.25
C GLN A 102 2.62 -3.92 4.67
N ALA A 103 2.64 -5.12 5.27
CA ALA A 103 1.43 -5.79 5.78
C ALA A 103 0.70 -4.95 6.85
N SER A 104 1.42 -4.23 7.71
CA SER A 104 0.79 -3.31 8.66
C SER A 104 0.11 -2.13 7.98
N LYS A 105 0.67 -1.60 6.89
CA LYS A 105 0.05 -0.52 6.10
C LYS A 105 -1.18 -1.05 5.37
N ASP A 106 -1.04 -2.18 4.69
CA ASP A 106 -2.13 -2.83 3.95
C ASP A 106 -3.32 -3.14 4.88
N LYS A 107 -3.05 -3.57 6.11
CA LYS A 107 -4.09 -3.80 7.13
C LYS A 107 -4.83 -2.52 7.52
N GLN A 108 -4.11 -1.40 7.68
CA GLN A 108 -4.74 -0.12 8.02
C GLN A 108 -5.60 0.39 6.86
N GLU A 109 -5.09 0.28 5.63
CA GLU A 109 -5.82 0.63 4.42
C GLU A 109 -7.08 -0.22 4.25
N ALA A 110 -6.99 -1.54 4.46
CA ALA A 110 -8.16 -2.42 4.41
C ALA A 110 -9.24 -2.08 5.45
N ILE A 111 -8.85 -1.69 6.67
CA ILE A 111 -9.80 -1.27 7.72
C ILE A 111 -10.50 0.04 7.31
N LEU A 112 -9.75 0.98 6.75
CA LEU A 112 -10.30 2.24 6.27
C LEU A 112 -11.29 2.00 5.13
N ASP A 113 -10.91 1.22 4.12
CA ASP A 113 -11.77 0.90 2.98
C ASP A 113 -13.06 0.24 3.44
N PHE A 114 -12.96 -0.68 4.41
CA PHE A 114 -14.14 -1.28 5.03
C PHE A 114 -15.05 -0.24 5.69
N ALA A 115 -14.49 0.69 6.46
CA ALA A 115 -15.26 1.72 7.15
C ALA A 115 -15.96 2.69 6.18
N ILE A 116 -15.26 3.11 5.12
CA ILE A 116 -15.82 3.96 4.07
C ILE A 116 -16.96 3.25 3.36
N ASN A 117 -16.75 1.99 2.96
CA ASN A 117 -17.76 1.22 2.26
C ASN A 117 -18.99 0.95 3.13
N TYR A 118 -18.79 0.63 4.40
CA TYR A 118 -19.87 0.46 5.36
C TYR A 118 -20.69 1.75 5.55
N HIS A 119 -20.02 2.91 5.64
CA HIS A 119 -20.71 4.19 5.75
C HIS A 119 -21.52 4.54 4.48
N ALA A 120 -20.94 4.31 3.30
CA ALA A 120 -21.66 4.48 2.03
C ALA A 120 -22.88 3.55 1.89
N GLU A 121 -22.81 2.33 2.44
CA GLU A 121 -23.96 1.43 2.50
C GLU A 121 -25.07 1.99 3.38
N GLN A 122 -24.72 2.55 4.55
CA GLN A 122 -25.69 3.21 5.44
C GLN A 122 -26.37 4.40 4.76
N GLU A 123 -25.61 5.29 4.11
CA GLU A 123 -26.17 6.42 3.37
C GLU A 123 -27.11 5.96 2.26
N ASN A 124 -26.75 4.91 1.52
CA ASN A 124 -27.64 4.31 0.51
C ASN A 124 -28.94 3.78 1.10
N MET A 125 -28.89 3.16 2.29
CA MET A 125 -30.10 2.72 2.99
C MET A 125 -30.97 3.91 3.41
N GLU A 126 -30.38 4.99 3.93
CA GLU A 126 -31.12 6.20 4.29
C GLU A 126 -31.80 6.83 3.08
N ILE A 127 -31.09 6.94 1.96
CA ILE A 127 -31.65 7.45 0.70
C ILE A 127 -32.81 6.58 0.23
N LYS A 128 -32.68 5.24 0.28
CA LYS A 128 -33.79 4.32 -0.06
C LYS A 128 -35.02 4.56 0.79
N VAL A 129 -34.84 4.68 2.12
CA VAL A 129 -35.95 4.97 3.04
C VAL A 129 -36.60 6.32 2.73
N LEU A 130 -35.82 7.34 2.38
CA LEU A 130 -36.36 8.64 1.99
C LEU A 130 -37.16 8.56 0.68
N LEU A 131 -36.67 7.82 -0.31
CA LEU A 131 -37.37 7.58 -1.57
C LEU A 131 -38.70 6.86 -1.36
N GLU A 132 -38.74 5.82 -0.53
CA GLU A 132 -39.97 5.11 -0.18
C GLU A 132 -40.99 6.04 0.49
N ARG A 133 -40.54 6.92 1.40
CA ARG A 133 -41.42 7.90 2.04
C ARG A 133 -41.98 8.91 1.03
N LEU A 134 -41.18 9.34 0.05
CA LEU A 134 -41.64 10.25 -1.00
C LEU A 134 -42.67 9.57 -1.91
N ASP A 135 -42.45 8.32 -2.32
CA ASP A 135 -43.40 7.53 -3.12
C ASP A 135 -44.74 7.38 -2.39
N GLN A 136 -44.72 7.06 -1.09
CA GLN A 136 -45.92 6.96 -0.27
C GLN A 136 -46.66 8.30 -0.14
N ARG A 137 -45.95 9.43 -0.07
CA ARG A 137 -46.57 10.76 -0.04
C ARG A 137 -47.21 11.10 -1.38
N LEU A 138 -46.52 10.83 -2.49
CA LEU A 138 -47.05 11.05 -3.85
C LEU A 138 -48.34 10.25 -4.07
N LYS A 139 -48.34 8.96 -3.73
CA LYS A 139 -49.55 8.11 -3.81
C LYS A 139 -50.72 8.66 -3.01
N ARG A 140 -50.49 9.19 -1.81
CA ARG A 140 -51.55 9.82 -1.00
C ARG A 140 -52.12 11.07 -1.65
N ILE A 141 -51.27 11.90 -2.25
CA ILE A 141 -51.70 13.12 -2.95
C ILE A 141 -52.53 12.76 -4.19
N GLU A 142 -52.10 11.77 -4.99
CA GLU A 142 -52.88 11.28 -6.14
C GLU A 142 -54.26 10.73 -5.72
N GLN A 143 -54.35 10.05 -4.57
CA GLN A 143 -55.62 9.54 -4.06
C GLN A 143 -56.53 10.64 -3.50
N GLN A 144 -55.99 11.75 -2.99
CA GLN A 144 -56.79 12.90 -2.52
C GLN A 144 -57.24 13.83 -3.67
N GLY A 145 -56.58 13.76 -4.83
CA GLY A 145 -56.92 14.54 -6.02
C GLY A 145 -57.96 13.89 -6.94
N ARG A 146 -58.48 12.70 -6.60
CA ARG A 146 -59.63 12.04 -7.24
C ARG A 146 -60.84 12.10 -6.33
#